data_AF-A0A1N7S0C9-F1
#
_entry.id   AF-A0A1N7S0C9-F1
#
_cell.length_a   1.000
_cell.length_b   1.000
_cell.length_c   1.000
_cell.angle_alpha   90.00
_cell.angle_beta   90.00
_cell.angle_gamma   90.00
#
_symmetry.space_group_name_H-M   'P 1'
#
loop_
_entity.id
_entity.type
_entity.pdbx_description
1 polymer ?
#
loop_
_entity_poly.entity_id
_entity_poly.type
_entity_poly.pdbx_seq_one_letter_code
_entity_poly.pdbx_strand_id
1 'polypeptide(L)'
;MNAMAQCGSGNASPVSEIRKNVVSDVFQSVPQSVSESMPRSVSESAPRSVFQSAPKSAPSSAVERESPFHVAGHACRPDCGACCIAPSISSPIPGMPHGKPAGVRCVQLGDDLRCAIFGQPQRPACCSGLQPQMEMCGTSRGEALAWLTQLEAQTQPQVQPQAAPR
;
A
#
# COMPACT_ATOMS: atom_id res chain seq x y z
N MET A 1 -31.88 48.41 25.34
CA MET A 1 -31.27 48.33 24.01
C MET A 1 -29.78 48.46 24.19
N ASN A 2 -28.99 47.40 23.99
CA ASN A 2 -27.54 47.54 23.82
C ASN A 2 -27.13 46.66 22.66
N ALA A 3 -26.40 47.29 21.74
CA ALA A 3 -26.26 46.91 20.37
C ALA A 3 -24.91 46.25 20.09
N MET A 4 -24.94 45.37 19.08
CA MET A 4 -23.90 45.19 18.07
C MET A 4 -22.61 44.46 18.49
N ALA A 5 -22.64 43.18 18.12
CA ALA A 5 -21.49 42.39 17.70
C ALA A 5 -20.60 43.16 16.70
N GLN A 6 -19.29 42.96 16.83
CA GLN A 6 -18.32 43.23 15.76
C GLN A 6 -17.50 41.97 15.50
N CYS A 7 -17.49 41.65 14.21
CA CYS A 7 -16.83 40.55 13.55
C CYS A 7 -15.87 41.17 12.52
N GLY A 8 -14.74 40.49 12.25
CA GLY A 8 -13.79 40.80 11.16
C GLY A 8 -12.52 41.54 11.63
N SER A 9 -11.35 41.43 11.00
CA SER A 9 -10.86 40.69 9.83
C SER A 9 -9.33 40.89 9.75
N GLY A 10 -8.62 39.97 9.08
CA GLY A 10 -7.19 40.09 8.75
C GLY A 10 -6.34 39.05 9.51
N ASN A 11 -5.43 38.29 8.91
CA ASN A 11 -4.51 38.64 7.82
C ASN A 11 -4.15 37.38 7.03
N ALA A 12 -4.23 37.43 5.70
CA ALA A 12 -3.65 36.41 4.82
C ALA A 12 -2.14 36.61 4.72
N SER A 13 -1.35 35.57 5.03
CA SER A 13 0.11 35.59 4.85
C SER A 13 0.51 35.20 3.42
N PRO A 14 1.51 35.88 2.83
CA PRO A 14 1.92 35.69 1.44
C PRO A 14 3.03 34.63 1.32
N VAL A 15 2.67 33.38 1.02
CA VAL A 15 3.64 32.33 0.65
C VAL A 15 3.14 31.56 -0.59
N SER A 16 2.81 32.28 -1.66
CA SER A 16 2.42 31.65 -2.94
C SER A 16 3.02 32.30 -4.20
N GLU A 17 3.77 33.40 -4.06
CA GLU A 17 4.18 34.22 -5.21
C GLU A 17 5.64 34.04 -5.68
N ILE A 18 6.44 33.17 -5.05
CA ILE A 18 7.89 33.06 -5.34
C ILE A 18 8.23 31.91 -6.31
N ARG A 19 7.29 31.02 -6.64
CA ARG A 19 7.58 29.81 -7.43
C ARG A 19 7.38 29.91 -8.95
N LYS A 20 7.16 31.11 -9.50
CA LYS A 20 6.84 31.29 -10.94
C LYS A 20 7.98 31.84 -11.81
N ASN A 21 9.12 32.24 -11.23
CA ASN A 21 10.16 32.99 -11.98
C ASN A 21 11.48 32.24 -12.25
N VAL A 22 11.51 30.90 -12.27
CA VAL A 22 12.74 30.15 -12.62
C VAL A 22 12.66 29.40 -13.96
N VAL A 23 11.48 29.35 -14.61
CA VAL A 23 11.28 28.59 -15.86
C VAL A 23 11.17 29.51 -17.09
N SER A 24 11.85 30.66 -17.11
CA SER A 24 11.78 31.57 -18.27
C SER A 24 13.10 32.23 -18.71
N ASP A 25 14.26 31.83 -18.16
CA ASP A 25 15.56 32.49 -18.46
C ASP A 25 16.67 31.55 -18.95
N VAL A 26 16.35 30.33 -19.42
CA VAL A 26 17.34 29.39 -20.01
C VAL A 26 17.14 29.18 -21.52
N PHE A 27 16.40 30.07 -22.18
CA PHE A 27 16.10 29.93 -23.62
C PHE A 27 16.51 31.14 -24.48
N GLN A 28 17.59 31.84 -24.12
CA GLN A 28 18.07 33.01 -24.87
C GLN A 28 19.49 32.88 -25.44
N SER A 29 19.98 31.68 -25.75
CA SER A 29 21.28 31.57 -26.44
C SER A 29 21.40 30.32 -27.32
N VAL A 30 20.72 30.33 -28.48
CA VAL A 30 21.15 29.51 -29.61
C VAL A 30 21.19 30.42 -30.85
N PRO A 31 22.37 30.64 -31.47
CA PRO A 31 22.52 31.57 -32.58
C PRO A 31 21.90 31.04 -33.89
N GLN A 32 21.24 31.95 -34.61
CA GLN A 32 20.74 31.79 -35.99
C GLN A 32 21.90 31.78 -37.01
N SER A 33 22.65 30.70 -37.10
CA SER A 33 23.57 30.52 -38.23
C SER A 33 23.84 29.04 -38.43
N VAL A 34 23.10 28.44 -39.37
CA VAL A 34 23.59 27.60 -40.48
C VAL A 34 22.38 27.01 -41.21
N SER A 35 21.57 27.89 -41.79
CA SER A 35 20.47 27.53 -42.69
C SER A 35 20.90 27.66 -44.15
N GLU A 36 22.06 27.11 -44.51
CA GLU A 36 22.48 26.97 -45.91
C GLU A 36 23.32 25.71 -46.06
N SER A 37 22.77 24.72 -46.77
CA SER A 37 23.42 23.79 -47.71
C SER A 37 22.78 22.40 -47.70
N MET A 38 21.65 22.29 -48.40
CA MET A 38 21.04 21.02 -48.77
C MET A 38 21.46 20.67 -50.20
N PRO A 39 22.18 19.56 -50.46
CA PRO A 39 22.18 18.95 -51.78
C PRO A 39 21.11 17.87 -51.84
N ARG A 40 20.21 18.04 -52.80
CA ARG A 40 19.31 17.01 -53.28
C ARG A 40 20.07 16.00 -54.15
N SER A 41 19.61 14.76 -54.06
CA SER A 41 19.71 13.70 -55.08
C SER A 41 20.95 12.79 -55.07
N VAL A 42 20.72 11.54 -54.68
CA VAL A 42 20.88 10.31 -55.49
C VAL A 42 20.20 9.19 -54.68
N SER A 43 18.97 8.78 -55.00
CA SER A 43 18.62 7.76 -56.01
C SER A 43 19.41 6.46 -55.88
N GLU A 44 18.65 5.40 -55.62
CA GLU A 44 18.80 4.04 -56.16
C GLU A 44 19.54 2.96 -55.34
N SER A 45 18.71 2.08 -54.76
CA SER A 45 18.81 0.61 -54.83
C SER A 45 19.81 -0.15 -53.94
N ALA A 46 19.27 -0.76 -52.88
CA ALA A 46 19.61 -2.13 -52.49
C ALA A 46 18.44 -2.77 -51.72
N PRO A 47 17.92 -3.96 -52.12
CA PRO A 47 16.95 -4.71 -51.34
C PRO A 47 17.63 -5.75 -50.43
N ARG A 48 16.81 -6.34 -49.56
CA ARG A 48 16.98 -7.62 -48.81
C ARG A 48 17.24 -7.48 -47.31
N SER A 49 16.13 -7.54 -46.57
CA SER A 49 15.80 -8.73 -45.78
C SER A 49 16.90 -9.29 -44.86
N VAL A 50 17.50 -8.48 -43.99
CA VAL A 50 18.11 -8.98 -42.75
C VAL A 50 18.15 -7.82 -41.75
N PHE A 51 17.09 -7.57 -40.98
CA PHE A 51 17.21 -6.97 -39.64
C PHE A 51 15.88 -7.17 -38.90
N GLN A 52 15.75 -8.39 -38.39
CA GLN A 52 15.39 -8.64 -37.01
C GLN A 52 14.08 -7.99 -36.53
N SER A 53 12.98 -8.70 -36.73
CA SER A 53 11.83 -8.65 -35.82
C SER A 53 12.27 -9.14 -34.43
N ALA A 54 12.95 -8.27 -33.68
CA ALA A 54 13.06 -8.39 -32.24
C ALA A 54 11.80 -7.78 -31.62
N PRO A 55 11.12 -8.46 -30.67
CA PRO A 55 10.02 -7.84 -29.94
C PRO A 55 10.55 -6.63 -29.16
N LYS A 56 9.91 -5.48 -29.38
CA LYS A 56 10.13 -4.29 -28.57
C LYS A 56 9.87 -4.64 -27.09
N SER A 57 10.92 -4.46 -26.30
CA SER A 57 10.86 -4.14 -24.88
C SER A 57 10.47 -5.28 -23.94
N ALA A 58 11.47 -6.06 -23.54
CA ALA A 58 11.54 -6.56 -22.17
C ALA A 58 11.58 -5.36 -21.19
N PRO A 59 10.93 -5.40 -20.02
CA PRO A 59 11.18 -4.41 -18.98
C PRO A 59 12.58 -4.65 -18.40
N SER A 60 13.36 -3.58 -18.40
CA SER A 60 14.72 -3.52 -17.88
C SER A 60 14.69 -3.67 -16.35
N SER A 61 15.32 -4.75 -15.88
CA SER A 61 15.92 -4.95 -14.56
C SER A 61 16.15 -3.70 -13.72
N ALA A 62 15.19 -3.38 -12.85
CA ALA A 62 15.49 -3.11 -11.46
C ALA A 62 14.91 -4.30 -10.69
N VAL A 63 15.72 -4.99 -9.91
CA VAL A 63 15.20 -5.91 -8.90
C VAL A 63 14.58 -5.00 -7.83
N GLU A 64 13.38 -4.47 -8.09
CA GLU A 64 12.51 -4.13 -6.98
C GLU A 64 12.29 -5.44 -6.24
N ARG A 65 12.75 -5.47 -4.99
CA ARG A 65 12.25 -6.39 -3.99
C ARG A 65 10.77 -6.08 -3.84
N GLU A 66 9.97 -6.55 -4.78
CA GLU A 66 8.52 -6.48 -4.75
C GLU A 66 8.12 -7.29 -3.52
N SER A 67 7.75 -6.57 -2.46
CA SER A 67 7.33 -7.20 -1.22
C SER A 67 6.15 -8.13 -1.54
N PRO A 68 6.18 -9.43 -1.16
CA PRO A 68 5.08 -10.36 -1.43
C PRO A 68 3.75 -9.94 -0.76
N PHE A 69 3.73 -8.80 -0.07
CA PHE A 69 2.62 -8.20 0.64
C PHE A 69 1.98 -6.98 -0.04
N HIS A 70 2.51 -6.47 -1.17
CA HIS A 70 1.89 -5.34 -1.88
C HIS A 70 0.88 -5.80 -2.93
N VAL A 71 -0.29 -6.26 -2.47
CA VAL A 71 -1.49 -6.35 -3.30
C VAL A 71 -2.32 -5.10 -3.07
N ALA A 72 -2.55 -4.33 -4.14
CA ALA A 72 -3.38 -3.13 -4.12
C ALA A 72 -4.82 -3.47 -3.71
N GLY A 73 -5.13 -3.43 -2.41
CA GLY A 73 -6.49 -3.60 -1.88
C GLY A 73 -6.59 -4.39 -0.57
N HIS A 74 -5.63 -5.25 -0.25
CA HIS A 74 -5.60 -5.98 1.02
C HIS A 74 -4.17 -6.16 1.51
N ALA A 75 -3.93 -5.87 2.79
CA ALA A 75 -2.63 -6.04 3.46
C ALA A 75 -2.29 -7.53 3.71
N CYS A 76 -2.69 -8.45 2.84
CA CYS A 76 -2.40 -9.88 2.95
C CYS A 76 -2.28 -10.48 1.55
N ARG A 77 -1.41 -11.49 1.41
CA ARG A 77 -1.35 -12.36 0.24
C ARG A 77 -2.75 -12.96 -0.02
N PRO A 78 -3.19 -13.09 -1.29
CA PRO A 78 -4.41 -13.82 -1.61
C PRO A 78 -4.41 -15.22 -0.97
N ASP A 79 -5.60 -15.71 -0.63
CA ASP A 79 -5.82 -17.06 -0.10
C ASP A 79 -5.13 -17.38 1.24
N CYS A 80 -4.64 -16.37 1.96
CA CYS A 80 -3.98 -16.59 3.25
C CYS A 80 -4.98 -16.77 4.41
N GLY A 81 -5.74 -15.71 4.75
CA GLY A 81 -6.71 -15.72 5.85
C GLY A 81 -6.17 -16.04 7.26
N ALA A 82 -4.85 -16.20 7.44
CA ALA A 82 -4.25 -16.72 8.67
C ALA A 82 -4.56 -15.85 9.90
N CYS A 83 -4.49 -14.51 9.76
CA CYS A 83 -4.84 -13.57 10.82
C CYS A 83 -6.32 -13.61 11.24
N CYS A 84 -7.21 -14.14 10.39
CA CYS A 84 -8.62 -14.32 10.70
C CYS A 84 -8.93 -15.67 11.37
N ILE A 85 -7.94 -16.58 11.48
CA ILE A 85 -8.10 -17.91 12.04
C ILE A 85 -7.25 -18.06 13.31
N ALA A 86 -5.94 -17.83 13.21
CA ALA A 86 -4.98 -18.22 14.24
C ALA A 86 -5.10 -17.43 15.57
N PRO A 87 -4.98 -16.09 15.61
CA PRO A 87 -4.90 -15.35 16.87
C PRO A 87 -6.24 -15.29 17.59
N SER A 88 -6.23 -15.14 18.92
CA SER A 88 -7.44 -14.76 19.66
C SER A 88 -7.70 -13.26 19.49
N ILE A 89 -8.97 -12.87 19.53
CA ILE A 89 -9.41 -11.47 19.46
C ILE A 89 -10.40 -11.25 20.60
N SER A 90 -10.01 -10.50 21.63
CA SER A 90 -10.89 -10.23 22.79
C SER A 90 -11.92 -9.13 22.53
N SER A 91 -11.69 -8.28 21.52
CA SER A 91 -12.61 -7.21 21.15
C SER A 91 -13.77 -7.73 20.29
N PRO A 92 -14.99 -7.16 20.40
CA PRO A 92 -16.14 -7.58 19.60
C PRO A 92 -15.89 -7.49 18.10
N ILE A 93 -16.42 -8.46 17.34
CA ILE A 93 -16.49 -8.46 15.88
C ILE A 93 -17.98 -8.48 15.50
N PRO A 94 -18.43 -7.81 14.43
CA PRO A 94 -19.80 -7.99 13.94
C PRO A 94 -20.11 -9.48 13.70
N GLY A 95 -21.07 -10.04 14.45
CA GLY A 95 -21.41 -11.47 14.46
C GLY A 95 -20.66 -12.32 15.51
N MET A 96 -19.69 -11.76 16.25
CA MET A 96 -19.02 -12.40 17.39
C MET A 96 -18.84 -11.38 18.54
N PRO A 97 -19.88 -11.14 19.37
CA PRO A 97 -19.87 -10.07 20.38
C PRO A 97 -18.85 -10.28 21.51
N HIS A 98 -18.48 -11.53 21.79
CA HIS A 98 -17.46 -11.88 22.79
C HIS A 98 -16.06 -12.03 22.18
N GLY A 99 -15.87 -11.59 20.94
CA GLY A 99 -14.62 -11.75 20.20
C GLY A 99 -14.48 -13.13 19.57
N LYS A 100 -13.26 -13.46 19.14
CA LYS A 100 -12.92 -14.69 18.41
C LYS A 100 -11.88 -15.50 19.18
N PRO A 101 -12.15 -16.76 19.55
CA PRO A 101 -11.13 -17.62 20.12
C PRO A 101 -9.98 -17.88 19.13
N ALA A 102 -8.80 -18.22 19.67
CA ALA A 102 -7.67 -18.66 18.86
C ALA A 102 -8.02 -19.94 18.08
N GLY A 103 -7.52 -20.05 16.84
CA GLY A 103 -7.80 -21.17 15.94
C GLY A 103 -9.23 -21.24 15.37
N VAL A 104 -10.17 -20.46 15.90
CA VAL A 104 -11.55 -20.39 15.38
C VAL A 104 -11.60 -19.46 14.17
N ARG A 105 -12.30 -19.91 13.12
CA ARG A 105 -12.55 -19.11 11.91
C ARG A 105 -13.42 -17.90 12.24
N CYS A 106 -12.95 -16.70 11.86
CA CYS A 106 -13.72 -15.48 11.99
C CYS A 106 -14.98 -15.52 11.11
N VAL A 107 -16.13 -15.06 11.63
CA VAL A 107 -17.38 -14.94 10.86
C VAL A 107 -17.27 -14.02 9.63
N GLN A 108 -16.30 -13.10 9.65
CA GLN A 108 -16.03 -12.17 8.55
C GLN A 108 -15.05 -12.73 7.50
N LEU A 109 -14.56 -13.97 7.66
CA LEU A 109 -13.67 -14.58 6.68
C LEU A 109 -14.50 -15.25 5.57
N GLY A 110 -14.51 -14.63 4.39
CA GLY A 110 -15.20 -15.14 3.20
C GLY A 110 -14.55 -16.40 2.64
N ASP A 111 -15.23 -17.05 1.68
CA ASP A 111 -14.77 -18.29 1.06
C ASP A 111 -13.48 -18.10 0.24
N ASP A 112 -13.25 -16.89 -0.26
CA ASP A 112 -12.03 -16.41 -0.90
C ASP A 112 -10.90 -16.07 0.09
N LEU A 113 -11.12 -16.33 1.39
CA LEU A 113 -10.17 -16.13 2.47
C LEU A 113 -9.76 -14.67 2.67
N ARG A 114 -10.66 -13.75 2.31
CA ARG A 114 -10.56 -12.32 2.57
C ARG A 114 -11.49 -11.91 3.69
N CYS A 115 -11.09 -10.88 4.43
CA CYS A 115 -11.93 -10.29 5.46
C CYS A 115 -13.00 -9.41 4.80
N ALA A 116 -14.27 -9.75 4.96
CA ALA A 116 -15.41 -9.06 4.37
C ALA A 116 -15.52 -7.59 4.81
N ILE A 117 -15.00 -7.26 6.00
CA ILE A 117 -14.97 -5.91 6.55
C ILE A 117 -13.58 -5.26 6.50
N PHE A 118 -12.68 -5.72 5.61
CA PHE A 118 -11.36 -5.10 5.44
C PHE A 118 -11.50 -3.60 5.08
N GLY A 119 -10.86 -2.73 5.86
CA GLY A 119 -10.89 -1.28 5.66
C GLY A 119 -12.16 -0.57 6.15
N GLN A 120 -13.14 -1.32 6.67
CA GLN A 120 -14.38 -0.75 7.20
C GLN A 120 -14.23 -0.31 8.67
N PRO A 121 -14.97 0.71 9.14
CA PRO A 121 -14.87 1.20 10.51
C PRO A 121 -15.36 0.18 11.57
N GLN A 122 -16.18 -0.79 11.18
CA GLN A 122 -16.63 -1.88 12.05
C GLN A 122 -15.54 -2.95 12.27
N ARG A 123 -14.41 -2.90 11.54
CA ARG A 123 -13.29 -3.81 11.74
C ARG A 123 -12.59 -3.46 13.06
N PRO A 124 -12.40 -4.43 13.97
CA PRO A 124 -11.80 -4.12 15.27
C PRO A 124 -10.39 -3.53 15.12
N ALA A 125 -10.03 -2.61 16.02
CA ALA A 125 -8.76 -1.89 15.99
C ALA A 125 -7.53 -2.81 15.98
N CYS A 126 -7.58 -3.93 16.73
CA CYS A 126 -6.51 -4.94 16.71
C CYS A 126 -6.35 -5.58 15.32
N CYS A 127 -7.44 -5.83 14.62
CA CYS A 127 -7.42 -6.42 13.28
C CYS A 127 -6.98 -5.40 12.21
N SER A 128 -7.32 -4.12 12.34
CA SER A 128 -6.90 -3.06 11.42
C SER A 128 -5.47 -2.60 11.65
N GLY A 129 -4.98 -2.70 12.88
CA GLY A 129 -3.60 -2.37 13.24
C GLY A 129 -2.57 -3.45 12.89
N LEU A 130 -3.02 -4.70 12.65
CA LEU A 130 -2.13 -5.79 12.27
C LEU A 130 -1.57 -5.56 10.85
N GLN A 131 -0.25 -5.38 10.77
CA GLN A 131 0.48 -5.23 9.51
C GLN A 131 1.13 -6.57 9.12
N PRO A 132 1.02 -7.00 7.85
CA PRO A 132 1.72 -8.19 7.36
C PRO A 132 3.25 -7.97 7.42
N GLN A 133 3.97 -8.97 7.88
CA GLN A 133 5.43 -9.00 7.89
C GLN A 133 5.93 -10.35 7.38
N MET A 134 7.14 -10.40 6.84
CA MET A 134 7.73 -11.60 6.24
C MET A 134 7.84 -12.74 7.25
N GLU A 135 8.27 -12.42 8.47
CA GLU A 135 8.43 -13.36 9.58
C GLU A 135 7.07 -13.95 9.97
N MET A 136 6.03 -13.12 10.00
CA MET A 136 4.67 -13.54 10.35
C MET A 136 4.02 -14.39 9.27
N CYS A 137 4.13 -13.96 8.01
CA CYS A 137 3.31 -14.49 6.93
C CYS A 137 4.01 -15.57 6.10
N GLY A 138 5.33 -15.69 6.20
CA GLY A 138 6.13 -16.65 5.47
C GLY A 138 5.88 -16.66 3.96
N THR A 139 6.24 -17.77 3.32
CA THR A 139 6.00 -18.02 1.89
C THR A 139 4.66 -18.72 1.65
N SER A 140 4.09 -19.34 2.68
CA SER A 140 2.87 -20.16 2.57
C SER A 140 1.83 -19.80 3.64
N ARG A 141 0.56 -20.15 3.37
CA ARG A 141 -0.51 -20.03 4.36
C ARG A 141 -0.21 -20.88 5.61
N GLY A 142 0.34 -22.07 5.40
CA GLY A 142 0.70 -22.99 6.48
C GLY A 142 1.72 -22.38 7.44
N GLU A 143 2.76 -21.76 6.90
CA GLU A 143 3.74 -21.01 7.69
C GLU A 143 3.10 -19.87 8.49
N ALA A 144 2.23 -19.08 7.84
CA ALA A 144 1.56 -17.97 8.52
C ALA A 144 0.69 -18.44 9.70
N LEU A 145 -0.06 -19.53 9.50
CA LEU A 145 -0.87 -20.14 10.56
C LEU A 145 0.00 -20.68 11.70
N ALA A 146 1.05 -21.44 11.37
CA ALA A 146 1.96 -22.00 12.35
C ALA A 146 2.64 -20.92 13.20
N TRP A 147 3.15 -19.86 12.55
CA TRP A 147 3.80 -18.76 13.23
C TRP A 147 2.85 -18.00 14.15
N LEU A 148 1.64 -17.64 13.68
CA LEU A 148 0.66 -16.91 14.48
C LEU A 148 0.15 -17.75 15.66
N THR A 149 -0.07 -19.06 15.45
CA THR A 149 -0.48 -19.97 16.53
C THR A 149 0.63 -20.12 17.57
N GLN A 150 1.88 -20.21 17.15
CA GLN A 150 3.01 -20.23 18.08
C GLN A 150 3.09 -18.93 18.88
N LEU A 151 2.98 -17.78 18.21
CA LEU A 151 3.03 -16.49 18.88
C LEU A 151 1.92 -16.36 19.93
N GLU A 152 0.68 -16.70 19.56
CA GLU A 152 -0.46 -16.72 20.47
C GLU A 152 -0.16 -17.53 21.74
N ALA A 153 0.36 -18.76 21.58
CA ALA A 153 0.71 -19.63 22.70
C ALA A 153 1.82 -19.04 23.58
N GLN A 154 2.81 -18.38 22.99
CA GLN A 154 3.92 -17.75 23.71
C GLN A 154 3.50 -16.49 24.46
N THR A 155 2.48 -15.77 23.98
CA THR A 155 2.01 -14.51 24.57
C THR A 155 0.76 -14.66 25.43
N GLN A 156 0.34 -15.89 25.76
CA GLN A 156 -0.84 -16.09 26.60
C GLN A 156 -0.63 -15.41 27.98
N PRO A 157 -1.64 -14.68 28.47
CA PRO A 157 -1.61 -14.15 29.82
C PRO A 157 -1.43 -15.30 30.81
N GLN A 158 -0.44 -15.17 31.70
CA GLN A 158 -0.34 -16.09 32.83
C GLN A 158 -1.57 -15.86 33.71
N VAL A 159 -2.42 -16.88 33.86
CA VAL A 159 -3.54 -16.83 34.80
C VAL A 159 -2.92 -16.85 36.20
N GLN A 160 -2.64 -15.67 36.75
CA GLN A 160 -2.30 -15.57 38.16
C GLN A 160 -3.54 -15.96 38.96
N PRO A 161 -3.44 -16.90 39.92
CA PRO A 161 -4.54 -17.18 40.83
C PRO A 161 -4.89 -15.88 41.53
N GLN A 162 -6.05 -15.32 41.21
CA GLN A 162 -6.48 -14.06 41.78
C GLN A 162 -6.66 -14.30 43.28
N ALA A 163 -5.87 -13.59 44.11
CA ALA A 163 -5.98 -13.69 45.56
C ALA A 163 -7.43 -13.36 45.95
N ALA A 164 -8.07 -14.29 46.66
CA ALA A 164 -9.47 -14.19 47.05
C ALA A 164 -9.76 -12.83 47.71
N PRO A 165 -10.89 -12.17 47.37
CA PRO A 165 -11.28 -10.95 48.08
C PRO A 165 -11.43 -11.26 49.57
N ARG A 166 -10.78 -10.44 50.41
CA ARG A 166 -10.84 -10.51 51.87
C ARG A 166 -12.22 -10.13 52.40
#